data_AF-A0A379TID3-F1
#
_entry.id   AF-A0A379TID3-F1
#
_cell.length_a   1.000
_cell.length_b   1.000
_cell.length_c   1.000
_cell.angle_alpha   90.00
_cell.angle_beta   90.00
_cell.angle_gamma   90.00
#
_symmetry.space_group_name_H-M   'P 1'
#
loop_
_entity.id
_entity.type
_entity.pdbx_description
1 polymer ?
#
loop_
_entity_poly.entity_id
_entity_poly.type
_entity_poly.pdbx_seq_one_letter_code
_entity_poly.pdbx_strand_id
1 'polypeptide(L)' 'MGWRKTGPLVKKAASLGMPALAITDFTNLCGLVKFYGAGHGAGIKPIVGADFNVHNELLGG' A
#
# COMPACT_ATOMS: atom_id res chain seq x y z
N MET A 1 -7.64 -1.48 10.57
CA MET A 1 -7.15 -2.83 10.96
C MET A 1 -7.02 -3.73 9.70
N GLY A 2 -5.97 -3.55 8.87
CA GLY A 2 -5.85 -4.25 7.57
C GLY A 2 -4.48 -4.92 7.29
N TRP A 3 -3.52 -4.84 8.20
CA TRP A 3 -2.10 -5.08 7.86
C TRP A 3 -1.60 -6.52 7.89
N ARG A 4 -2.46 -7.51 8.14
CA ARG A 4 -2.03 -8.93 8.23
C ARG A 4 -1.88 -9.66 6.89
N LYS A 5 -2.14 -9.03 5.74
CA LYS A 5 -2.21 -9.74 4.43
C LYS A 5 -1.29 -9.21 3.33
N THR A 6 -0.36 -8.30 3.62
CA THR A 6 0.52 -7.70 2.59
C THR A 6 1.43 -8.73 1.91
N GLY A 7 2.04 -9.66 2.66
CA GLY A 7 2.91 -10.71 2.10
C GLY A 7 2.22 -11.63 1.09
N PRO A 8 1.05 -12.23 1.41
CA PRO A 8 0.28 -13.03 0.46
C PRO A 8 -0.18 -12.26 -0.80
N LEU A 9 -0.52 -10.97 -0.65
CA LEU A 9 -0.93 -10.13 -1.79
C LEU A 9 0.22 -9.90 -2.77
N VAL A 10 1.41 -9.60 -2.26
CA VAL A 10 2.62 -9.45 -3.09
C VAL A 10 2.95 -10.76 -3.81
N LYS A 11 2.91 -11.91 -3.12
CA LYS A 11 3.14 -13.22 -3.77
C LYS A 11 2.12 -13.49 -4.88
N LYS A 12 0.86 -13.15 -4.67
CA LYS A 12 -0.18 -13.33 -5.69
C LYS A 12 0.03 -12.39 -6.88
N ALA A 13 0.35 -11.12 -6.63
CA ALA A 13 0.70 -10.17 -7.69
C ALA A 13 1.91 -10.62 -8.51
N ALA A 14 2.93 -11.20 -7.85
CA ALA A 14 4.10 -11.77 -8.52
C ALA A 14 3.71 -12.96 -9.41
N SER A 15 2.87 -13.87 -8.90
CA SER A 15 2.38 -15.02 -9.66
C SER A 15 1.52 -14.63 -10.87
N LEU A 16 0.90 -13.45 -10.83
CA LEU A 16 0.11 -12.89 -11.93
C LEU A 16 0.96 -12.07 -12.92
N GLY A 17 2.28 -11.99 -12.73
CA GLY A 17 3.17 -11.19 -13.58
C GLY A 17 2.93 -9.69 -13.48
N MET A 18 2.34 -9.21 -12.38
CA MET A 18 2.06 -7.78 -12.21
C MET A 18 3.34 -7.01 -11.92
N PRO A 19 3.73 -6.02 -12.75
CA PRO A 19 4.97 -5.27 -12.57
C PRO A 19 4.90 -4.27 -11.41
N ALA A 20 3.70 -3.90 -10.95
CA ALA A 20 3.50 -2.95 -9.86
C ALA A 20 2.29 -3.32 -9.00
N LEU A 21 2.35 -2.96 -7.71
CA LEU A 21 1.26 -3.17 -6.76
C LEU A 21 1.13 -1.95 -5.84
N ALA A 22 -0.08 -1.40 -5.72
CA ALA A 22 -0.36 -0.26 -4.86
C ALA A 22 -0.83 -0.70 -3.47
N ILE A 23 -0.40 0.04 -2.44
CA ILE A 23 -0.96 -0.05 -1.08
C ILE A 23 -1.46 1.33 -0.68
N THR A 24 -2.70 1.42 -0.20
CA THR A 24 -3.27 2.62 0.40
C THR A 24 -3.53 2.33 1.87
N ASP A 25 -2.78 3.00 2.75
CA ASP A 25 -2.98 2.87 4.19
C ASP A 25 -3.80 4.05 4.70
N PHE A 26 -4.78 3.77 5.55
CA PHE A 26 -5.52 4.81 6.23
C PHE A 26 -4.69 5.28 7.42
N THR A 27 -4.15 6.49 7.30
CA THR A 27 -3.63 7.32 8.40
C THR A 27 -2.40 6.83 9.17
N ASN A 28 -1.74 5.74 8.79
CA ASN A 28 -0.33 5.56 9.17
C ASN A 28 0.43 4.68 8.18
N LEU A 29 1.62 5.11 7.80
CA LEU A 29 2.49 4.39 6.86
C LEU A 29 3.25 3.22 7.52
N CYS A 30 2.82 2.69 8.68
CA CYS A 30 3.57 1.60 9.33
C CYS A 30 3.58 0.31 8.50
N GLY A 31 2.58 0.10 7.64
CA GLY A 31 2.55 -1.02 6.69
C GLY A 31 3.57 -0.88 5.54
N LEU A 32 4.07 0.33 5.28
CA LEU A 32 4.90 0.63 4.11
C LEU A 32 6.21 -0.14 4.10
N VAL A 33 6.98 -0.11 5.20
CA VAL A 33 8.34 -0.67 5.23
C VAL A 33 8.32 -2.17 4.93
N LYS A 34 7.34 -2.90 5.49
CA LYS A 34 7.17 -4.34 5.25
C LYS A 34 6.69 -4.62 3.82
N PHE A 35 5.80 -3.80 3.27
CA PHE A 35 5.31 -3.93 1.90
C PHE A 35 6.39 -3.63 0.86
N TYR A 36 7.19 -2.59 1.09
CA TYR A 36 8.29 -2.19 0.22
C TYR A 36 9.34 -3.30 0.13
N GLY A 37 9.77 -3.85 1.28
CA GLY A 37 10.72 -4.95 1.31
C GLY A 37 10.19 -6.22 0.63
N ALA A 38 8.93 -6.58 0.88
CA ALA A 38 8.31 -7.75 0.25
C ALA A 38 8.12 -7.57 -1.27
N GLY A 39 7.65 -6.40 -1.71
CA GLY A 39 7.43 -6.08 -3.12
C GLY A 39 8.73 -6.05 -3.91
N HIS A 40 9.73 -5.33 -3.39
CA HIS A 40 11.04 -5.22 -4.03
C HIS A 40 11.74 -6.57 -4.13
N GLY A 41 11.70 -7.39 -3.08
CA GLY A 41 12.26 -8.75 -3.10
C GLY A 41 11.52 -9.71 -4.05
N ALA A 42 10.28 -9.40 -4.42
CA ALA A 42 9.49 -10.17 -5.38
C ALA A 42 9.57 -9.62 -6.82
N GLY A 43 10.40 -8.59 -7.08
CA GLY A 43 10.52 -7.96 -8.39
C GLY A 43 9.33 -7.07 -8.78
N ILE A 44 8.45 -6.75 -7.83
CA ILE A 44 7.29 -5.88 -8.04
C ILE A 44 7.64 -4.47 -7.61
N LYS A 45 7.28 -3.47 -8.42
CA LYS A 45 7.39 -2.05 -8.06
C LYS A 45 6.26 -1.67 -7.09
N PRO A 46 6.56 -1.38 -5.81
CA PRO A 46 5.54 -0.93 -4.87
C PRO A 46 5.12 0.52 -5.18
N ILE A 47 3.82 0.79 -5.20
CA ILE A 47 3.24 2.14 -5.29
C ILE A 47 2.61 2.46 -3.93
N VAL A 48 2.99 3.60 -3.36
CA VAL A 48 2.59 3.99 -2.01
C VAL A 48 1.57 5.11 -2.11
N GLY A 49 0.36 4.84 -1.63
CA GLY A 49 -0.68 5.84 -1.44
C GLY A 49 -1.03 5.98 0.04
N ALA A 50 -1.54 7.15 0.41
CA ALA A 50 -2.12 7.40 1.72
C ALA A 50 -3.45 8.13 1.51
N ASP A 51 -4.49 7.64 2.17
CA ASP A 51 -5.79 8.29 2.17
C ASP A 51 -5.81 9.30 3.31
N PHE A 52 -5.91 10.58 2.96
CA PHE A 52 -5.96 11.70 3.90
C PHE A 52 -7.39 12.22 3.99
N ASN A 53 -7.91 12.32 5.22
CA ASN A 53 -9.14 13.07 5.46
C ASN A 53 -8.78 14.55 5.57
N VAL A 54 -9.04 15.31 4.51
CA VAL A 54 -8.69 16.73 4.42
C VAL A 54 -9.88 17.54 4.93
N HIS A 55 -9.73 18.16 6.09
CA HIS A 55 -10.69 19.13 6.59
C HIS A 55 -10.36 20.52 6.01
N ASN A 56 -11.34 21.15 5.37
CA ASN A 56 -11.22 22.50 4.84
C ASN A 56 -12.35 23.36 5.39
N GLU A 57 -12.01 24.37 6.20
CA GLU A 57 -12.97 25.28 6.82
C GLU A 57 -13.74 26.15 5.80
N LEU A 58 -13.21 26.34 4.58
CA LEU A 58 -13.82 27.15 3.53
C LEU A 58 -14.82 26.39 2.65
N LEU A 59 -14.83 25.05 2.70
CA LEU A 59 -15.70 24.22 1.84
C LEU A 59 -16.85 23.54 2.60
N GLY A 60 -17.02 23.84 3.90
CA GLY A 60 -18.09 23.31 4.74
C GLY A 60 -17.84 21.85 5.14
N GLY A 61 -17.74 21.61 6.44
CA GLY A 61 -17.74 20.26 7.01
C GLY A 61 -19.09 19.58 6.98
#